data_AF-A0A950EJQ2-F1
#
_entry.id   AF-A0A950EJQ2-F1
#
_cell.length_a   1.000
_cell.length_b   1.000
_cell.length_c   1.000
_cell.angle_alpha   90.00
_cell.angle_beta   90.00
_cell.angle_gamma   90.00
#
_symmetry.space_group_name_H-M   'P 1'
#
loop_
_entity.id
_entity.type
_entity.pdbx_description
1 polymer ?
#
loop_
_entity_poly.entity_id
_entity_poly.type
_entity_poly.pdbx_seq_one_letter_code
_entity_poly.pdbx_strand_id
1 'polypeptide(L)'
;MTFDAFVEALRDELTPSGLLETLVAERAILAAWRLHAASQAEVAALRKSSAKPSSQRTPRPLPEEARHSLSHHESSLERSLALLQTLRDRRRPCWGQPAPLAPAPVLHELDEPTDDGIVPRSLDELPAVPPNTFDDDDVSPENAETGSDERWQERLVFENDISESSPVIKGTWITVDQVVSLVIDGWTWSDILRAHPELTEADIRCCLAYTSEQAERSGDP
;
A
#
# COMPACT_ATOMS: atom_id res chain seq x y z
N MET A 1 -30.10 4.57 21.89
CA MET A 1 -28.80 5.12 21.48
C MET A 1 -29.04 6.52 20.96
N THR A 2 -28.29 7.51 21.41
CA THR A 2 -28.38 8.88 20.89
C THR A 2 -27.55 9.00 19.62
N PHE A 3 -27.82 10.03 18.81
CA PHE A 3 -27.01 10.32 17.62
C PHE A 3 -25.57 10.60 18.00
N ASP A 4 -25.33 11.42 19.03
CA ASP A 4 -23.97 11.80 19.44
C ASP A 4 -23.13 10.59 19.86
N ALA A 5 -23.70 9.66 20.63
CA ALA A 5 -23.00 8.43 21.02
C ALA A 5 -22.69 7.52 19.83
N PHE A 6 -23.52 7.55 18.78
CA PHE A 6 -23.29 6.81 17.55
C PHE A 6 -22.19 7.45 16.70
N VAL A 7 -22.20 8.78 16.57
CA VAL A 7 -21.17 9.53 15.87
C VAL A 7 -19.81 9.32 16.51
N GLU A 8 -19.71 9.44 17.83
CA GLU A 8 -18.44 9.25 18.54
C GLU A 8 -17.92 7.82 18.36
N ALA A 9 -18.77 6.80 18.51
CA ALA A 9 -18.35 5.41 18.30
C ALA A 9 -17.85 5.15 16.87
N LEU A 10 -18.56 5.65 15.85
CA LEU A 10 -18.11 5.48 14.47
C LEU A 10 -16.88 6.32 14.13
N ARG A 11 -16.72 7.51 14.72
CA ARG A 11 -15.52 8.33 14.49
C ARG A 11 -14.28 7.68 15.10
N ASP A 12 -14.43 7.09 16.28
CA ASP A 12 -13.37 6.31 16.93
C ASP A 12 -13.00 5.07 16.11
N GLU A 13 -13.97 4.35 15.55
CA GLU A 13 -13.70 3.19 14.68
C GLU A 13 -13.09 3.60 13.31
N LEU A 14 -13.63 4.66 12.70
CA LEU A 14 -13.20 5.13 11.39
C LEU A 14 -11.90 5.94 11.42
N THR A 15 -11.44 6.40 12.60
CA THR A 15 -10.14 7.09 12.78
C THR A 15 -9.70 7.95 11.57
N PRO A 16 -10.54 8.88 11.08
CA PRO A 16 -10.29 9.53 9.80
C PRO A 16 -9.03 10.40 9.87
N SER A 17 -8.12 10.23 8.91
CA SER A 17 -6.87 10.98 8.87
C SER A 17 -6.93 12.09 7.82
N GLY A 18 -6.88 13.35 8.26
CA GLY A 18 -6.92 14.51 7.37
C GLY A 18 -8.31 14.83 6.76
N LEU A 19 -8.40 15.98 6.09
CA LEU A 19 -9.68 16.64 5.76
C LEU A 19 -10.61 15.81 4.85
N LEU A 20 -10.07 15.17 3.81
CA LEU A 20 -10.89 14.42 2.86
C LEU A 20 -11.48 13.16 3.49
N GLU A 21 -10.70 12.42 4.28
CA GLU A 21 -11.20 11.25 5.01
C GLU A 21 -12.24 11.65 6.04
N THR A 22 -12.04 12.77 6.75
CA THR A 22 -13.04 13.31 7.68
C THR A 22 -14.36 13.58 6.97
N LEU A 23 -14.34 14.25 5.81
CA LEU A 23 -15.56 14.54 5.06
C LEU A 23 -16.27 13.26 4.60
N VAL A 24 -15.53 12.27 4.10
CA VAL A 24 -16.13 11.00 3.64
C VAL A 24 -16.66 10.19 4.83
N ALA A 25 -15.96 10.19 5.96
CA ALA A 25 -16.40 9.56 7.21
C ALA A 25 -17.70 10.19 7.73
N GLU A 26 -17.81 11.52 7.76
CA GLU A 26 -19.05 12.21 8.17
C GLU A 26 -20.24 11.83 7.26
N ARG A 27 -20.00 11.67 5.95
CA ARG A 27 -21.04 11.18 5.02
C ARG A 27 -21.43 9.73 5.30
N ALA A 28 -20.47 8.86 5.62
CA ALA A 28 -20.71 7.47 6.01
C ALA A 28 -21.54 7.40 7.31
N ILE A 29 -21.17 8.19 8.32
CA ILE A 29 -21.88 8.27 9.61
C ILE A 29 -23.34 8.67 9.41
N LEU A 30 -23.59 9.73 8.63
CA LEU A 30 -24.96 10.19 8.34
C LEU A 30 -25.77 9.15 7.56
N ALA A 31 -25.16 8.45 6.60
CA ALA A 31 -25.82 7.38 5.83
C ALA A 31 -26.17 6.18 6.73
N ALA A 32 -25.21 5.75 7.57
CA ALA A 32 -25.40 4.66 8.52
C ALA A 32 -26.50 4.97 9.55
N TRP A 33 -26.52 6.19 10.09
CA TRP A 33 -27.59 6.61 11.01
C TRP A 33 -28.97 6.59 10.36
N ARG A 34 -29.10 7.10 9.12
CA ARG A 34 -30.36 7.08 8.39
C ARG A 34 -30.83 5.65 8.11
N LEU A 35 -29.91 4.76 7.70
CA LEU A 35 -30.19 3.35 7.51
C LEU A 35 -30.63 2.68 8.82
N HIS A 36 -29.94 2.94 9.92
CA HIS A 36 -30.30 2.42 11.25
C HIS A 36 -31.69 2.89 11.69
N ALA A 37 -31.97 4.19 11.59
CA ALA A 37 -33.26 4.76 11.97
C ALA A 37 -34.41 4.19 11.12
N ALA A 38 -34.19 4.04 9.81
CA ALA A 38 -35.15 3.43 8.92
C ALA A 38 -35.41 1.96 9.27
N SER A 39 -34.36 1.16 9.49
CA SER A 39 -34.48 -0.24 9.91
C SER A 39 -35.22 -0.41 11.26
N GLN A 40 -34.94 0.46 12.25
CA GLN A 40 -35.66 0.46 13.53
C GLN A 40 -37.15 0.75 13.36
N ALA A 41 -37.51 1.66 12.45
CA ALA A 41 -38.91 1.95 12.15
C ALA A 41 -39.62 0.74 11.53
N GLU A 42 -38.95 -0.03 10.68
CA GLU A 42 -39.52 -1.27 10.11
C GLU A 42 -39.76 -2.32 11.19
N VAL A 43 -38.78 -2.55 12.06
CA VAL A 43 -38.90 -3.51 13.17
C VAL A 43 -40.05 -3.11 14.10
N ALA A 44 -40.21 -1.81 14.39
CA ALA A 44 -41.32 -1.31 15.19
C ALA A 44 -42.67 -1.52 14.49
N ALA A 45 -42.76 -1.31 13.18
CA ALA A 45 -43.97 -1.55 12.39
C ALA A 45 -44.35 -3.04 12.38
N LEU A 46 -43.38 -3.94 12.23
CA LEU A 46 -43.58 -5.39 12.28
C LEU A 46 -44.00 -5.86 13.68
N ARG A 47 -43.41 -5.31 14.74
CA ARG A 47 -43.86 -5.59 16.12
C ARG A 47 -45.32 -5.15 16.32
N LYS A 48 -45.69 -3.97 15.83
CA LYS A 48 -47.06 -3.43 15.92
C LYS A 48 -48.08 -4.24 15.12
N SER A 49 -47.73 -4.71 13.92
CA SER A 49 -48.60 -5.59 13.13
C SER A 49 -48.72 -6.98 13.75
N SER A 50 -47.64 -7.49 14.35
CA SER A 50 -47.62 -8.76 15.07
C SER A 50 -48.54 -8.76 16.30
N ALA A 51 -48.65 -7.63 17.01
CA ALA A 51 -49.49 -7.46 18.19
C ALA A 51 -51.00 -7.35 17.90
N LYS A 52 -51.41 -7.22 16.63
CA LYS A 52 -52.83 -7.17 16.25
C LYS A 52 -53.46 -8.59 16.22
N PRO A 53 -54.75 -8.73 16.57
CA PRO A 53 -55.46 -10.00 16.47
C PRO A 53 -55.43 -10.55 15.04
N SER A 54 -55.44 -11.87 14.89
CA SER A 54 -55.22 -12.60 13.62
C SER A 54 -56.09 -12.09 12.45
N SER A 55 -57.31 -11.66 12.71
CA SER A 55 -58.23 -11.11 11.70
C SER A 55 -57.80 -9.75 11.09
N GLN A 56 -56.80 -9.07 11.66
CA GLN A 56 -56.27 -7.78 11.19
C GLN A 56 -54.79 -7.83 10.81
N ARG A 57 -54.16 -9.01 10.82
CA ARG A 57 -52.78 -9.22 10.32
C ARG A 57 -52.80 -9.30 8.80
N THR A 58 -52.81 -8.15 8.13
CA THR A 58 -52.36 -8.10 6.73
C THR A 58 -50.84 -7.88 6.72
N PRO A 59 -50.05 -8.75 6.05
CA PRO A 59 -48.65 -8.46 5.78
C PRO A 59 -48.62 -7.28 4.80
N ARG A 60 -48.52 -6.06 5.33
CA ARG A 60 -48.42 -4.87 4.49
C ARG A 60 -46.95 -4.69 4.11
N PRO A 61 -46.57 -4.87 2.84
CA PRO A 61 -45.24 -4.50 2.39
C PRO A 61 -44.98 -3.02 2.72
N LEU A 62 -43.72 -2.71 3.04
CA LEU A 62 -43.28 -1.33 3.24
C LEU A 62 -43.64 -0.48 2.01
N PRO A 63 -44.06 0.79 2.19
CA PRO A 63 -44.26 1.71 1.09
C PRO A 63 -43.00 1.77 0.19
N GLU A 64 -43.17 1.78 -1.14
CA GLU A 64 -42.03 1.74 -2.07
C GLU A 64 -41.04 2.86 -1.82
N GLU A 65 -41.52 4.05 -1.47
CA GLU A 65 -40.71 5.22 -1.09
C GLU A 65 -39.73 4.92 0.06
N ALA A 66 -40.16 4.15 1.06
CA ALA A 66 -39.30 3.75 2.18
C ALA A 66 -38.22 2.76 1.74
N ARG A 67 -38.57 1.83 0.84
CA ARG A 67 -37.62 0.86 0.26
C ARG A 67 -36.56 1.55 -0.59
N HIS A 68 -36.97 2.49 -1.44
CA HIS A 68 -36.05 3.31 -2.23
C HIS A 68 -35.12 4.14 -1.35
N SER A 69 -35.64 4.72 -0.26
CA SER A 69 -34.83 5.49 0.70
C SER A 69 -33.78 4.61 1.39
N LEU A 70 -34.16 3.39 1.80
CA LEU A 70 -33.23 2.41 2.38
C LEU A 70 -32.12 2.01 1.42
N SER A 71 -32.48 1.60 0.21
CA SER A 71 -31.51 1.24 -0.83
C SER A 71 -30.58 2.41 -1.15
N HIS A 72 -31.11 3.63 -1.19
CA HIS A 72 -30.31 4.83 -1.39
C HIS A 72 -29.29 5.06 -0.26
N HIS A 73 -29.70 4.92 1.00
CA HIS A 73 -28.81 5.07 2.15
C HIS A 73 -27.75 3.97 2.22
N GLU A 74 -28.12 2.73 1.91
CA GLU A 74 -27.20 1.59 1.80
C GLU A 74 -26.15 1.84 0.71
N SER A 75 -26.57 2.13 -0.52
CA SER A 75 -25.66 2.47 -1.62
C SER A 75 -24.78 3.69 -1.32
N SER A 76 -25.31 4.68 -0.59
CA SER A 76 -24.52 5.85 -0.19
C SER A 76 -23.45 5.48 0.84
N LEU A 77 -23.78 4.61 1.81
CA LEU A 77 -22.85 4.13 2.82
C LEU A 77 -21.73 3.31 2.17
N GLU A 78 -22.09 2.36 1.30
CA GLU A 78 -21.12 1.52 0.56
C GLU A 78 -20.13 2.37 -0.22
N ARG A 79 -20.61 3.36 -0.99
CA ARG A 79 -19.73 4.26 -1.75
C ARG A 79 -18.80 5.05 -0.85
N SER A 80 -19.29 5.58 0.27
CA SER A 80 -18.45 6.31 1.22
C SER A 80 -17.38 5.43 1.84
N LEU A 81 -17.72 4.20 2.25
CA LEU A 81 -16.74 3.25 2.80
C LEU A 81 -15.70 2.82 1.77
N ALA A 82 -16.12 2.53 0.53
CA ALA A 82 -15.21 2.19 -0.57
C ALA A 82 -14.23 3.35 -0.89
N LEU A 83 -14.70 4.59 -0.83
CA LEU A 83 -13.84 5.77 -0.99
C LEU A 83 -12.84 5.92 0.16
N LEU A 84 -13.25 5.68 1.41
CA LEU A 84 -12.31 5.69 2.55
C LEU A 84 -11.23 4.62 2.40
N GLN A 85 -11.60 3.40 1.99
CA GLN A 85 -10.64 2.33 1.73
C GLN A 85 -9.65 2.74 0.64
N THR A 86 -10.14 3.26 -0.49
CA THR A 86 -9.29 3.73 -1.59
C THR A 86 -8.32 4.82 -1.16
N LEU A 87 -8.76 5.77 -0.33
CA LEU A 87 -7.90 6.85 0.19
C LEU A 87 -6.83 6.31 1.14
N ARG A 88 -7.19 5.36 2.01
CA ARG A 88 -6.25 4.70 2.91
C ARG A 88 -5.22 3.87 2.14
N ASP A 89 -5.64 3.16 1.10
CA ASP A 89 -4.74 2.36 0.26
C ASP A 89 -3.74 3.24 -0.49
N ARG A 90 -4.13 4.46 -0.89
CA ARG A 90 -3.19 5.45 -1.46
C ARG A 90 -2.18 5.99 -0.45
N ARG A 91 -2.53 6.01 0.84
CA ARG A 91 -1.62 6.44 1.92
C ARG A 91 -0.74 5.33 2.45
N ARG A 92 -1.15 4.06 2.31
CA ARG A 92 -0.29 2.93 2.64
C ARG A 92 0.92 3.03 1.71
N PRO A 93 2.13 3.29 2.24
CA PRO A 93 3.29 3.29 1.40
C PRO A 93 3.41 1.87 0.84
N CYS A 94 3.52 1.76 -0.47
CA CYS A 94 3.75 0.50 -1.16
C CYS A 94 5.21 0.07 -0.94
N TRP A 95 5.56 -0.20 0.33
CA TRP A 95 6.86 -0.74 0.69
C TRP A 95 7.06 -2.05 -0.06
N GLY A 96 7.99 -2.03 -0.99
CA GLY A 96 8.42 -3.22 -1.69
C GLY A 96 7.47 -3.82 -2.71
N GLN A 97 6.46 -3.07 -3.14
CA GLN A 97 5.83 -3.39 -4.42
C GLN A 97 6.51 -2.58 -5.51
N PRO A 98 6.81 -3.19 -6.68
CA PRO A 98 7.19 -2.40 -7.84
C PRO A 98 6.10 -1.34 -8.05
N ALA A 99 6.50 -0.09 -8.28
CA ALA A 99 5.57 0.96 -8.64
C ALA A 99 4.60 0.38 -9.69
N PRO A 100 3.26 0.54 -9.53
CA PRO A 100 2.33 0.03 -10.51
C PRO A 100 2.84 0.48 -11.87
N LEU A 101 3.17 -0.46 -12.76
CA LEU A 101 3.69 -0.13 -14.09
C LEU A 101 2.73 0.93 -14.62
N ALA A 102 3.20 2.17 -14.69
CA ALA A 102 2.42 3.21 -15.35
C ALA A 102 2.08 2.60 -16.70
N PRO A 103 0.80 2.62 -17.13
CA PRO A 103 0.45 2.06 -18.44
C PRO A 103 1.45 2.66 -19.42
N ALA A 104 2.22 1.79 -20.08
CA ALA A 104 3.31 2.21 -20.94
C ALA A 104 2.77 3.35 -21.80
N PRO A 105 3.50 4.48 -21.92
CA PRO A 105 3.02 5.57 -22.75
C PRO A 105 2.67 4.93 -24.08
N VAL A 106 1.39 4.99 -24.45
CA VAL A 106 0.92 4.46 -25.72
C VAL A 106 1.67 5.30 -26.74
N LEU A 107 2.79 4.78 -27.21
CA LEU A 107 3.52 5.33 -28.33
C LEU A 107 2.52 5.17 -29.47
N HIS A 108 1.82 6.26 -29.77
CA HIS A 108 1.14 6.39 -31.04
C HIS A 108 2.23 6.16 -32.08
N GLU A 109 2.17 4.99 -32.73
CA GLU A 109 2.99 4.64 -33.88
C GLU A 109 2.87 5.81 -34.86
N LEU A 110 3.94 6.59 -34.94
CA LEU A 110 4.12 7.50 -36.05
C LEU A 110 4.36 6.61 -37.26
N ASP A 111 3.39 6.61 -38.17
CA ASP A 111 3.54 6.09 -39.52
C ASP A 111 4.86 6.63 -40.12
N GLU A 112 5.83 5.73 -40.32
CA GLU A 112 6.85 5.89 -41.35
C GLU A 112 6.24 5.30 -42.63
N PRO A 113 6.36 5.98 -43.79
CA PRO A 113 7.66 5.95 -44.46
C PRO A 113 7.99 7.18 -45.33
N THR A 114 9.28 7.44 -45.57
CA THR A 114 9.90 7.44 -46.91
C THR A 114 11.37 7.88 -46.80
N ASP A 115 12.25 6.92 -47.03
CA ASP A 115 13.41 6.97 -47.94
C ASP A 115 14.04 8.34 -48.26
N ASP A 116 15.23 8.60 -47.73
CA ASP A 116 16.39 8.96 -48.56
C ASP A 116 17.68 8.90 -47.72
N GLY A 117 18.64 8.13 -48.22
CA GLY A 117 19.68 7.49 -47.41
C GLY A 117 20.86 8.35 -46.95
N ILE A 118 21.47 7.88 -45.86
CA ILE A 118 22.90 7.99 -45.56
C ILE A 118 23.34 6.63 -44.98
N VAL A 119 24.33 6.03 -45.64
CA VAL A 119 24.96 4.72 -45.38
C VAL A 119 25.46 4.54 -43.93
N PRO A 120 25.18 3.40 -43.25
CA PRO A 120 25.84 3.07 -41.99
C PRO A 120 27.25 2.49 -42.26
N ARG A 121 28.26 3.05 -41.59
CA ARG A 121 29.60 2.45 -41.48
C ARG A 121 29.50 1.15 -40.68
N SER A 122 29.93 0.05 -41.28
CA SER A 122 30.15 -1.23 -40.60
C SER A 122 30.99 -1.04 -39.34
N LEU A 123 30.49 -1.52 -38.21
CA LEU A 123 31.23 -1.66 -36.97
C LEU A 123 31.85 -3.07 -36.88
N ASP A 124 32.55 -3.46 -37.95
CA ASP A 124 33.50 -4.57 -37.92
C ASP A 124 34.88 -3.94 -37.73
N GLU A 125 35.28 -3.74 -36.48
CA GLU A 125 36.67 -3.72 -35.99
C GLU A 125 36.69 -3.17 -34.55
N LEU A 126 36.47 -4.05 -33.59
CA LEU A 126 37.10 -3.92 -32.26
C LEU A 126 38.02 -5.13 -32.06
N PRO A 127 39.30 -4.91 -31.70
CA PRO A 127 40.35 -5.91 -31.76
C PRO A 127 40.20 -7.00 -30.70
N ALA A 128 40.51 -8.24 -31.09
CA ALA A 128 40.51 -9.41 -30.22
C ALA A 128 41.48 -9.24 -29.04
N VAL A 129 40.96 -9.32 -27.82
CA VAL A 129 41.74 -9.45 -26.59
C VAL A 129 42.27 -10.90 -26.50
N PRO A 130 43.57 -11.14 -26.24
CA PRO A 130 44.12 -12.49 -26.12
C PRO A 130 43.60 -13.22 -24.86
N PRO A 131 43.56 -14.56 -24.87
CA PRO A 131 43.07 -15.35 -23.76
C PRO A 131 44.16 -15.42 -22.69
N ASN A 132 44.00 -14.67 -21.60
CA ASN A 132 44.69 -14.99 -20.37
C ASN A 132 43.75 -15.79 -19.48
N THR A 133 43.96 -17.10 -19.55
CA THR A 133 43.92 -18.06 -18.44
C THR A 133 44.05 -17.39 -17.08
N PHE A 134 42.99 -17.46 -16.28
CA PHE A 134 43.09 -17.61 -14.84
C PHE A 134 42.52 -18.99 -14.51
N ASP A 135 43.33 -19.73 -13.78
CA ASP A 135 43.24 -21.14 -13.44
C ASP A 135 41.96 -21.53 -12.68
N ASP A 136 41.69 -22.84 -12.76
CA ASP A 136 40.72 -23.60 -11.96
C ASP A 136 40.68 -23.15 -10.48
N ASP A 137 39.50 -22.72 -10.02
CA ASP A 137 39.01 -23.09 -8.69
C ASP A 137 37.47 -23.10 -8.71
N ASP A 138 36.97 -24.31 -8.47
CA ASP A 138 35.66 -24.74 -8.01
C ASP A 138 34.74 -23.62 -7.44
N VAL A 139 33.71 -23.25 -8.21
CA VAL A 139 32.44 -22.74 -7.64
C VAL A 139 31.29 -23.46 -8.33
N SER A 140 30.88 -24.55 -7.69
CA SER A 140 29.59 -25.21 -7.90
C SER A 140 28.44 -24.19 -7.90
N PRO A 141 27.43 -24.28 -8.78
CA PRO A 141 26.22 -23.48 -8.69
C PRO A 141 25.24 -24.15 -7.71
N GLU A 142 25.63 -24.25 -6.44
CA GLU A 142 24.68 -24.27 -5.32
C GLU A 142 24.82 -22.87 -4.68
N ASN A 143 23.90 -21.94 -4.91
CA ASN A 143 22.76 -21.78 -4.04
C ASN A 143 21.71 -20.93 -4.76
N ALA A 144 20.86 -21.59 -5.54
CA ALA A 144 19.52 -21.10 -5.81
C ALA A 144 18.59 -21.70 -4.75
N GLU A 145 18.76 -21.28 -3.49
CA GLU A 145 17.95 -21.77 -2.38
C GLU A 145 17.31 -20.59 -1.65
N THR A 146 16.03 -20.42 -1.96
CA THR A 146 14.93 -20.26 -1.00
C THR A 146 15.26 -19.62 0.35
N GLY A 147 14.74 -18.41 0.54
CA GLY A 147 14.27 -17.83 1.81
C GLY A 147 14.80 -18.47 3.10
N SER A 148 15.93 -17.96 3.57
CA SER A 148 16.18 -17.87 5.01
C SER A 148 15.89 -16.44 5.43
N ASP A 149 15.12 -16.27 6.51
CA ASP A 149 15.07 -15.04 7.29
C ASP A 149 16.51 -14.69 7.73
N GLU A 150 17.24 -13.98 6.88
CA GLU A 150 18.59 -13.54 7.15
C GLU A 150 18.52 -12.43 8.18
N ARG A 151 18.74 -12.84 9.42
CA ARG A 151 19.03 -12.01 10.57
C ARG A 151 19.84 -10.79 10.15
N TRP A 152 19.28 -9.59 10.34
CA TRP A 152 19.92 -8.31 10.00
C TRP A 152 21.32 -8.18 10.61
N GLN A 153 21.59 -8.91 11.70
CA GLN A 153 22.90 -9.02 12.37
C GLN A 153 24.03 -9.49 11.45
N GLU A 154 23.71 -10.22 10.38
CA GLU A 154 24.70 -10.75 9.43
C GLU A 154 25.03 -9.76 8.30
N ARG A 155 24.17 -8.77 8.05
CA ARG A 155 24.31 -7.83 6.92
C ARG A 155 24.62 -6.39 7.37
N LEU A 156 24.35 -6.06 8.63
CA LEU A 156 24.65 -4.77 9.22
C LEU A 156 25.94 -4.83 10.05
N VAL A 157 26.81 -3.84 9.89
CA VAL A 157 28.03 -3.67 10.69
C VAL A 157 27.88 -2.41 11.53
N PHE A 158 28.20 -2.55 12.82
CA PHE A 158 28.30 -1.42 13.74
C PHE A 158 29.73 -0.89 13.69
N GLU A 159 30.00 0.03 12.77
CA GLU A 159 31.30 0.69 12.69
C GLU A 159 31.20 2.10 13.28
N ASN A 160 31.74 2.25 14.50
CA ASN A 160 31.70 3.48 15.28
C ASN A 160 32.49 4.64 14.63
N ASP A 161 33.32 4.35 13.62
CA ASP A 161 34.10 5.37 12.90
C ASP A 161 33.27 6.10 11.82
N ILE A 162 32.09 5.55 11.47
CA ILE A 162 31.24 6.04 10.37
C ILE A 162 29.97 6.71 10.89
N SER A 163 29.37 6.18 11.96
CA SER A 163 28.19 6.77 12.61
C SER A 163 28.11 6.38 14.07
N GLU A 164 27.92 7.37 14.96
CA GLU A 164 27.77 7.14 16.41
C GLU A 164 26.38 6.63 16.79
N SER A 165 25.38 6.72 15.89
CA SER A 165 23.97 6.50 16.21
C SER A 165 23.28 5.39 15.40
N SER A 166 23.83 4.96 14.26
CA SER A 166 23.18 3.97 13.38
C SER A 166 24.19 2.98 12.79
N PRO A 167 23.86 1.68 12.69
CA PRO A 167 24.65 0.72 11.94
C PRO A 167 24.74 1.09 10.45
N VAL A 168 25.79 0.58 9.82
CA VAL A 168 26.15 0.73 8.39
C VAL A 168 25.95 -0.60 7.68
N ILE A 169 25.52 -0.57 6.42
CA ILE A 169 25.34 -1.79 5.62
C ILE A 169 26.72 -2.31 5.15
N LYS A 170 26.98 -3.61 5.28
CA LYS A 170 28.27 -4.24 4.92
C LYS A 170 28.70 -3.87 3.51
N GLY A 171 29.94 -3.40 3.36
CA GLY A 171 30.52 -3.06 2.06
C GLY A 171 30.07 -1.71 1.49
N THR A 172 29.32 -0.92 2.27
CA THR A 172 28.87 0.42 1.88
C THR A 172 29.17 1.44 2.98
N TRP A 173 29.03 2.72 2.65
CA TRP A 173 29.09 3.82 3.62
C TRP A 173 27.68 4.35 3.98
N ILE A 174 26.64 3.58 3.68
CA ILE A 174 25.25 3.98 3.83
C ILE A 174 24.73 3.48 5.17
N THR A 175 24.17 4.39 5.97
CA THR A 175 23.60 4.03 7.28
C THR A 175 22.17 3.51 7.14
N VAL A 176 21.75 2.68 8.10
CA VAL A 176 20.35 2.23 8.18
C VAL A 176 19.39 3.42 8.26
N ASP A 177 19.73 4.44 9.06
CA ASP A 177 18.93 5.66 9.19
C ASP A 177 18.76 6.42 7.86
N GLN A 178 19.79 6.47 7.00
CA GLN A 178 19.69 7.07 5.67
C GLN A 178 18.73 6.29 4.77
N VAL A 179 18.84 4.96 4.73
CA VAL A 179 17.94 4.12 3.92
C VAL A 179 16.50 4.27 4.39
N VAL A 180 16.29 4.28 5.70
CA VAL A 180 14.96 4.45 6.32
C VAL A 180 14.41 5.85 6.05
N SER A 181 15.25 6.88 6.04
CA SER A 181 14.86 8.24 5.68
C SER A 181 14.39 8.32 4.22
N LEU A 182 15.15 7.74 3.27
CA LEU A 182 14.74 7.69 1.86
C LEU A 182 13.41 6.96 1.67
N VAL A 183 13.24 5.87 2.40
CA VAL A 183 11.99 5.12 2.52
C VAL A 183 10.88 6.07 2.98
N ILE A 184 11.03 6.72 4.15
CA ILE A 184 10.03 7.67 4.71
C ILE A 184 9.70 8.80 3.73
N ASP A 185 10.68 9.29 2.97
CA ASP A 185 10.52 10.32 1.93
C ASP A 185 9.71 9.83 0.71
N GLY A 186 9.30 8.55 0.69
CA GLY A 186 8.43 7.96 -0.31
C GLY A 186 9.17 7.37 -1.51
N TRP A 187 10.48 7.11 -1.39
CA TRP A 187 11.25 6.50 -2.47
C TRP A 187 10.88 5.02 -2.66
N THR A 188 10.82 4.59 -3.92
CA THR A 188 10.60 3.18 -4.25
C THR A 188 11.90 2.37 -4.10
N TRP A 189 11.82 1.06 -3.86
CA TRP A 189 13.02 0.21 -3.84
C TRP A 189 13.85 0.33 -5.12
N SER A 190 13.20 0.39 -6.28
CA SER A 190 13.88 0.57 -7.56
C SER A 190 14.63 1.90 -7.67
N ASP A 191 14.13 2.97 -7.05
CA ASP A 191 14.79 4.28 -7.09
C ASP A 191 15.96 4.33 -6.10
N ILE A 192 15.80 3.73 -4.92
CA ILE A 192 16.87 3.58 -3.93
C ILE A 192 18.03 2.76 -4.51
N LEU A 193 17.73 1.60 -5.12
CA LEU A 193 18.74 0.73 -5.75
C LEU A 193 19.38 1.38 -6.98
N ARG A 194 18.69 2.30 -7.66
CA ARG A 194 19.28 3.06 -8.77
C ARG A 194 20.21 4.16 -8.29
N ALA A 195 19.88 4.81 -7.18
CA ALA A 195 20.72 5.83 -6.56
C ALA A 195 21.95 5.21 -5.86
N HIS A 196 21.79 4.01 -5.32
CA HIS A 196 22.80 3.25 -4.59
C HIS A 196 22.91 1.83 -5.14
N PRO A 197 23.61 1.63 -6.28
CA PRO A 197 23.77 0.30 -6.90
C PRO A 197 24.54 -0.70 -6.04
N GLU A 198 25.27 -0.22 -5.03
CA GLU A 198 25.92 -1.04 -4.00
C GLU A 198 24.94 -1.68 -3.00
N LEU A 199 23.67 -1.24 -2.96
CA LEU A 199 22.64 -1.83 -2.12
C LEU A 199 21.92 -2.96 -2.83
N THR A 200 21.47 -3.94 -2.05
CA THR A 200 20.51 -4.96 -2.50
C THR A 200 19.17 -4.80 -1.81
N GLU A 201 18.13 -5.35 -2.42
CA GLU A 201 16.77 -5.34 -1.85
C GLU A 201 16.73 -6.03 -0.47
N ALA A 202 17.58 -7.05 -0.27
CA ALA A 202 17.74 -7.72 1.02
C ALA A 202 18.33 -6.80 2.09
N ASP A 203 19.26 -5.92 1.74
CA ASP A 203 19.84 -4.95 2.67
C ASP A 203 18.78 -3.94 3.12
N ILE A 204 17.93 -3.47 2.21
CA ILE A 204 16.83 -2.55 2.55
C ILE A 204 15.82 -3.23 3.49
N ARG A 205 15.47 -4.51 3.24
CA ARG A 205 14.62 -5.28 4.16
C ARG A 205 15.25 -5.43 5.54
N CYS A 206 16.56 -5.68 5.61
CA CYS A 206 17.29 -5.77 6.88
C CYS A 206 17.30 -4.45 7.65
N CYS A 207 17.47 -3.32 6.95
CA CYS A 207 17.38 -1.98 7.55
C CYS A 207 16.03 -1.75 8.23
N LEU A 208 14.93 -2.10 7.55
CA LEU A 208 13.57 -1.97 8.10
C LEU A 208 13.30 -2.92 9.27
N ALA A 209 13.83 -4.16 9.18
CA ALA A 209 13.70 -5.12 10.27
C ALA A 209 14.43 -4.66 11.54
N TYR A 210 15.65 -4.10 11.38
CA TYR A 210 16.42 -3.53 12.48
C TYR A 210 15.70 -2.35 13.13
N THR A 211 15.15 -1.41 12.35
CA THR A 211 14.44 -0.25 12.92
C THR A 211 13.17 -0.64 13.64
N SER A 212 12.42 -1.62 13.13
CA SER A 212 11.25 -2.17 13.83
C SER A 212 11.63 -2.74 15.20
N GLU A 213 12.70 -3.56 15.26
CA GLU A 213 13.17 -4.13 16.52
C GLU A 213 13.69 -3.05 17.49
N GLN A 214 14.34 -2.01 16.97
CA GLN A 214 14.81 -0.89 17.80
C GLN A 214 13.67 -0.01 18.33
N ALA A 215 12.61 0.20 17.55
CA ALA A 215 11.41 0.90 17.99
C ALA A 215 10.72 0.14 19.14
N GLU A 216 10.58 -1.18 19.01
CA GLU A 216 10.03 -2.04 20.08
C GLU A 216 10.88 -2.01 21.35
N ARG A 217 12.22 -1.96 21.23
CA ARG A 217 13.14 -1.87 22.37
C ARG A 217 13.14 -0.49 23.04
N SER A 218 12.96 0.57 22.26
CA SER A 218 12.99 1.95 22.76
C SER A 218 11.65 2.37 23.36
N GLY A 219 10.56 1.65 23.06
CA GLY A 219 9.27 1.82 23.72
C GLY A 219 8.61 3.19 23.50
N ASP A 220 9.06 3.94 22.49
CA ASP A 220 8.46 5.21 22.10
C ASP A 220 7.46 4.92 20.96
N PRO A 221 6.14 5.05 21.20
CA PRO A 221 5.09 4.76 20.23
C PRO A 221 4.95 5.83 19.13
#